data_AF-A0A434V1M9-F1
#
_entry.id   AF-A0A434V1M9-F1
#
_cell.length_a   1.000
_cell.length_b   1.000
_cell.length_c   1.000
_cell.angle_alpha   90.00
_cell.angle_beta   90.00
_cell.angle_gamma   90.00
#
_symmetry.space_group_name_H-M   'P 1'
#
loop_
_entity.id
_entity.type
_entity.pdbx_description
1 polymer ?
#
loop_
_entity_poly.entity_id
_entity_poly.type
_entity_poly.pdbx_seq_one_letter_code
_entity_poly.pdbx_strand_id
1 'polypeptide(L)'
;LYSLAHLRDRGLVSGPLFLQFVLGILGGIGADPDNLVHMKRIADKLFGDSYQFSVLAAGRQQMPLISIAAAMGGNVRVGLEDSLYDGRQLAKSNADQVRRIRGILDGLSLEVATPSEAREMLALKGGDRVAF
;
A
#
# COMPACT_ATOMS: atom_id res chain seq x y z
N LEU A 1 -1.15 8.75 10.95
CA LEU A 1 -1.61 9.90 10.13
C LEU A 1 -1.36 11.24 10.83
N TYR A 2 -2.02 11.54 11.95
CA TYR A 2 -1.82 12.81 12.67
C TYR A 2 -0.36 13.08 13.10
N SER A 3 0.38 12.06 13.56
CA SER A 3 1.81 12.23 13.86
C SER A 3 2.63 12.64 12.64
N LEU A 4 2.31 12.12 11.45
CA LEU A 4 2.96 12.52 10.21
C LEU A 4 2.60 13.95 9.80
N ALA A 5 1.33 14.34 9.95
CA ALA A 5 0.91 15.73 9.73
C ALA A 5 1.71 16.69 10.61
N HIS A 6 1.84 16.40 11.91
CA HIS A 6 2.67 17.19 12.82
C HIS A 6 4.14 17.30 12.35
N LEU A 7 4.76 16.22 11.88
CA LEU A 7 6.13 16.26 11.37
C LEU A 7 6.25 17.07 10.08
N ARG A 8 5.23 17.00 9.21
CA ARG A 8 5.17 17.76 7.96
C ARG A 8 4.97 19.26 8.20
N ASP A 9 4.10 19.63 9.13
CA ASP A 9 3.86 21.03 9.53
C ASP A 9 5.14 21.67 10.10
N ARG A 10 6.02 20.87 10.69
CA ARG A 10 7.33 21.28 11.19
C ARG A 10 8.44 21.30 10.13
N GLY A 11 8.13 20.97 8.88
CA GLY A 11 9.11 20.93 7.78
C GLY A 11 10.12 19.77 7.86
N LEU A 12 9.88 18.75 8.71
CA LEU A 12 10.79 17.62 8.88
C LEU A 12 10.60 16.53 7.82
N VAL A 13 9.44 16.53 7.15
CA VAL A 13 9.12 15.64 6.04
C VAL A 13 8.74 16.50 4.84
N SER A 14 9.41 16.28 3.71
CA SER A 14 9.22 17.03 2.47
C SER A 14 9.06 16.08 1.28
N GLY A 15 8.59 16.64 0.16
CA GLY A 15 8.34 15.87 -1.07
C GLY A 15 7.01 15.11 -1.07
N PRO A 16 6.76 14.31 -2.12
CA PRO A 16 5.58 13.47 -2.23
C PRO A 16 5.50 12.47 -1.08
N LEU A 17 4.35 12.39 -0.40
CA LEU A 17 4.16 11.40 0.65
C LEU A 17 3.72 10.06 0.06
N PHE A 18 4.35 8.97 0.50
CA PHE A 18 3.89 7.61 0.24
C PHE A 18 3.40 6.97 1.54
N LEU A 19 2.08 6.88 1.71
CA LEU A 19 1.46 6.40 2.94
C LEU A 19 1.12 4.91 2.83
N GLN A 20 1.77 4.06 3.62
CA GLN A 20 1.38 2.66 3.75
C GLN A 20 0.37 2.50 4.90
N PHE A 21 -0.87 2.11 4.60
CA PHE A 21 -1.86 1.74 5.60
C PHE A 21 -1.69 0.27 5.98
N VAL A 22 -1.47 0.03 7.27
CA VAL A 22 -1.20 -1.31 7.82
C VAL A 22 -2.39 -1.72 8.69
N LEU A 23 -3.10 -2.76 8.27
CA LEU A 23 -4.31 -3.22 8.96
C LEU A 23 -4.18 -4.68 9.43
N GLY A 24 -4.82 -4.99 10.57
CA GLY A 24 -4.94 -6.37 11.07
C GLY A 24 -3.83 -6.83 12.00
N ILE A 25 -2.99 -5.92 12.49
CA ILE A 25 -1.96 -6.22 13.50
C ILE A 25 -2.54 -6.04 14.90
N LEU A 26 -2.29 -6.98 15.82
CA LEU A 26 -2.69 -6.85 17.22
C LEU A 26 -1.97 -5.64 17.85
N GLY A 27 -2.75 -4.69 18.35
CA GLY A 27 -2.27 -3.38 18.82
C GLY A 27 -2.33 -2.26 17.78
N GLY A 28 -2.66 -2.59 16.52
CA GLY A 28 -2.98 -1.65 15.45
C GLY A 28 -4.48 -1.55 15.18
N ILE A 29 -4.83 -1.01 14.02
CA ILE A 29 -6.22 -0.92 13.55
C ILE A 29 -6.68 -2.26 12.94
N GLY A 30 -7.96 -2.59 13.12
CA GLY A 30 -8.57 -3.82 12.59
C GLY A 30 -8.59 -3.88 11.06
N ALA A 31 -8.53 -5.09 10.49
CA ALA A 31 -8.57 -5.33 9.05
C ALA A 31 -9.99 -5.37 8.50
N ASP A 32 -10.69 -4.25 8.66
CA ASP A 32 -12.08 -4.04 8.23
C ASP A 32 -12.12 -2.97 7.11
N PRO A 33 -13.01 -3.10 6.10
CA PRO A 33 -13.14 -2.10 5.03
C PRO A 33 -13.40 -0.69 5.56
N ASP A 34 -14.21 -0.55 6.61
CA ASP A 34 -14.52 0.75 7.23
C ASP A 34 -13.27 1.43 7.79
N ASN A 35 -12.33 0.66 8.34
CA ASN A 35 -11.06 1.18 8.83
C ASN A 35 -10.19 1.71 7.69
N LEU A 36 -10.15 0.99 6.55
CA LEU A 36 -9.44 1.44 5.35
C LEU A 36 -10.05 2.75 4.82
N VAL A 37 -11.37 2.80 4.63
CA VAL A 37 -12.08 4.00 4.16
C VAL A 37 -11.87 5.17 5.14
N HIS A 38 -11.91 4.90 6.44
CA HIS A 38 -11.63 5.90 7.46
C HIS A 38 -10.21 6.46 7.33
N MET A 39 -9.19 5.59 7.22
CA MET A 39 -7.79 6.02 7.07
C MET A 39 -7.60 6.86 5.80
N LYS A 40 -8.17 6.45 4.66
CA LYS A 40 -8.14 7.22 3.41
C LYS A 40 -8.76 8.60 3.59
N ARG A 41 -9.96 8.68 4.19
CA ARG A 41 -10.65 9.95 4.46
C ARG A 41 -9.82 10.88 5.36
N ILE A 42 -9.15 10.35 6.37
CA ILE A 42 -8.27 11.15 7.24
C ILE A 42 -7.02 11.61 6.48
N ALA A 43 -6.45 10.77 5.61
CA ALA A 43 -5.32 11.18 4.77
C ALA A 43 -5.72 12.29 3.78
N ASP A 44 -6.89 12.17 3.14
CA ASP A 44 -7.44 13.23 2.26
C ASP A 44 -7.59 14.55 2.99
N LYS A 45 -8.16 14.52 4.21
CA LYS A 45 -8.30 15.71 5.05
C LYS A 45 -6.96 16.35 5.41
N LEU A 46 -5.95 15.55 5.72
CA LEU A 46 -4.68 16.04 6.26
C LEU A 46 -3.65 16.42 5.18
N PHE A 47 -3.71 15.77 4.02
CA PHE A 47 -2.65 15.87 3.01
C PHE A 47 -3.17 16.26 1.62
N GLY A 48 -4.49 16.33 1.40
CA GLY A 48 -5.08 16.66 0.09
C GLY A 48 -4.51 15.76 -1.01
N ASP A 49 -4.10 16.35 -2.13
CA ASP A 49 -3.56 15.61 -3.27
C ASP A 49 -2.03 15.37 -3.18
N SER A 50 -1.41 15.70 -2.06
CA SER A 50 0.06 15.65 -1.91
C SER A 50 0.60 14.31 -1.40
N TYR A 51 -0.20 13.24 -1.54
CA TYR A 51 0.19 11.89 -1.16
C TYR A 51 -0.33 10.85 -2.14
N GLN A 52 0.37 9.73 -2.18
CA GLN A 52 -0.14 8.46 -2.68
C GLN A 52 -0.25 7.50 -1.50
N PHE A 53 -1.17 6.54 -1.58
CA PHE A 53 -1.29 5.51 -0.56
C PHE A 53 -1.11 4.12 -1.12
N SER A 54 -0.68 3.22 -0.23
CA SER A 54 -0.63 1.79 -0.41
C SER A 54 -1.33 1.11 0.76
N VAL A 55 -1.81 -0.11 0.58
CA VAL A 55 -2.41 -0.90 1.64
C VAL A 55 -1.73 -2.25 1.77
N LEU A 56 -1.54 -2.68 3.02
CA LEU A 56 -1.27 -4.06 3.38
C LEU A 56 -2.25 -4.50 4.48
N ALA A 57 -2.63 -5.77 4.45
CA ALA A 57 -3.48 -6.36 5.47
C ALA A 57 -2.95 -7.73 5.88
N ALA A 58 -2.93 -7.98 7.19
CA ALA A 58 -2.34 -9.19 7.76
C ALA A 58 -3.12 -10.47 7.40
N GLY A 59 -2.38 -11.52 7.04
CA GLY A 59 -2.87 -12.87 6.83
C GLY A 59 -3.99 -12.96 5.78
N ARG A 60 -5.09 -13.63 6.14
CA ARG A 60 -6.22 -13.90 5.22
C ARG A 60 -6.88 -12.64 4.64
N GLN A 61 -6.67 -11.48 5.26
CA GLN A 61 -7.26 -10.21 4.82
C GLN A 61 -6.44 -9.50 3.73
N GLN A 62 -5.24 -10.02 3.38
CA GLN A 62 -4.36 -9.44 2.36
C GLN A 62 -5.11 -9.17 1.05
N MET A 63 -5.63 -10.20 0.38
CA MET A 63 -6.24 -10.04 -0.94
C MET A 63 -7.53 -9.19 -0.94
N PRO A 64 -8.50 -9.38 -0.01
CA PRO A 64 -9.70 -8.54 0.02
C PRO A 64 -9.41 -7.05 0.20
N LEU A 65 -8.58 -6.67 1.19
CA LEU A 65 -8.39 -5.25 1.50
C LEU A 65 -7.52 -4.52 0.48
N ILE A 66 -6.49 -5.16 -0.09
CA ILE A 66 -5.69 -4.51 -1.14
C ILE A 66 -6.48 -4.40 -2.45
N SER A 67 -7.47 -5.28 -2.69
CA SER A 67 -8.37 -5.15 -3.84
C SER A 67 -9.30 -3.94 -3.69
N ILE A 68 -9.82 -3.71 -2.48
CA ILE A 68 -10.57 -2.49 -2.15
C ILE A 68 -9.67 -1.26 -2.33
N ALA A 69 -8.41 -1.33 -1.87
CA ALA A 69 -7.45 -0.25 -2.04
C ALA A 69 -7.23 0.11 -3.52
N ALA A 70 -7.03 -0.89 -4.37
CA ALA A 70 -6.88 -0.70 -5.81
C ALA A 70 -8.11 -0.04 -6.44
N ALA A 71 -9.32 -0.50 -6.08
CA ALA A 71 -10.57 0.11 -6.55
C ALA A 71 -10.76 1.56 -6.06
N MET A 72 -10.10 1.95 -4.96
CA MET A 72 -10.06 3.33 -4.45
C MET A 72 -8.94 4.19 -5.07
N GLY A 73 -8.22 3.69 -6.08
CA GLY A 73 -7.08 4.37 -6.71
C GLY A 73 -5.78 4.30 -5.89
N GLY A 74 -5.66 3.33 -4.99
CA GLY A 74 -4.48 3.09 -4.17
C GLY A 74 -3.53 2.04 -4.74
N ASN A 75 -2.32 2.03 -4.19
CA ASN A 75 -1.33 0.99 -4.44
C ASN A 75 -1.57 -0.23 -3.53
N VAL A 76 -0.97 -1.37 -3.89
CA VAL A 76 -1.15 -2.64 -3.17
C VAL A 76 0.19 -3.19 -2.71
N ARG A 77 0.19 -3.81 -1.53
CA ARG A 77 1.34 -4.56 -1.01
C ARG A 77 0.95 -6.01 -0.72
N VAL A 78 1.78 -6.93 -1.21
CA VAL A 78 1.71 -8.37 -0.94
C VAL A 78 3.08 -8.88 -0.54
N GLY A 79 3.13 -10.09 -0.01
CA GLY A 79 4.36 -10.78 0.36
C GLY A 79 4.15 -11.74 1.52
N LEU A 80 5.07 -12.70 1.63
CA LEU A 80 5.15 -13.68 2.71
C LEU A 80 5.38 -13.03 4.08
N GLU A 81 5.89 -11.78 4.10
CA GLU A 81 5.97 -10.96 5.30
C GLU A 81 4.58 -10.70 5.90
N ASP A 82 3.58 -10.43 5.05
CA ASP A 82 2.26 -10.00 5.49
C ASP A 82 1.29 -11.19 5.61
N SER A 83 1.46 -12.23 4.79
CA SER A 83 0.64 -13.45 4.81
C SER A 83 1.41 -14.65 4.28
N LEU A 84 1.36 -15.78 4.99
CA LEU A 84 1.94 -17.05 4.52
C LEU A 84 1.07 -17.80 3.50
N TYR A 85 -0.11 -17.27 3.18
CA TYR A 85 -1.14 -17.99 2.41
C TYR A 85 -1.41 -17.34 1.06
N ASP A 86 -1.72 -18.18 0.07
CA ASP A 86 -2.34 -17.81 -1.19
C ASP A 86 -3.75 -18.43 -1.26
N GLY A 87 -4.76 -17.65 -0.85
CA GLY A 87 -6.10 -18.17 -0.61
C GLY A 87 -6.15 -19.12 0.59
N ARG A 88 -6.58 -20.37 0.38
CA ARG A 88 -6.69 -21.39 1.44
C ARG A 88 -5.45 -22.27 1.59
N GLN A 89 -4.43 -22.08 0.75
CA GLN A 89 -3.20 -22.87 0.77
C GLN A 89 -2.00 -22.01 1.14
N LEU A 90 -0.92 -22.62 1.62
CA LEU A 90 0.34 -21.90 1.82
C LEU A 90 0.88 -21.42 0.47
N ALA A 91 1.32 -20.16 0.43
CA ALA A 91 2.01 -19.62 -0.72
C ALA A 91 3.40 -20.28 -0.83
N LYS A 92 3.78 -20.73 -2.03
CA LYS A 92 5.09 -21.36 -2.26
C LYS A 92 6.17 -20.30 -2.47
N SER A 93 5.78 -19.13 -2.93
CA SER A 93 6.67 -17.98 -3.16
C SER A 93 5.92 -16.65 -3.06
N ASN A 94 6.66 -15.55 -2.84
CA ASN A 94 6.12 -14.20 -2.97
C ASN A 94 5.47 -13.97 -4.35
N ALA A 95 6.03 -14.59 -5.41
CA ALA A 95 5.53 -14.45 -6.77
C ALA A 95 4.10 -15.00 -6.94
N ASP A 96 3.67 -15.96 -6.12
CA ASP A 96 2.30 -16.50 -6.18
C ASP A 96 1.29 -15.41 -5.81
N GLN A 97 1.56 -14.68 -4.74
CA GLN A 97 0.72 -13.57 -4.30
C GLN A 97 0.79 -12.39 -5.28
N VAL A 98 1.96 -12.08 -5.83
CA VAL A 98 2.12 -11.05 -6.89
C VAL A 98 1.27 -11.40 -8.12
N ARG A 99 1.30 -12.66 -8.59
CA ARG A 99 0.47 -13.09 -9.72
C ARG A 99 -1.01 -13.01 -9.40
N ARG A 100 -1.42 -13.39 -8.18
CA ARG A 100 -2.83 -13.29 -7.77
C ARG A 100 -3.33 -11.85 -7.80
N ILE A 101 -2.62 -10.92 -7.16
CA ILE A 101 -3.08 -9.52 -7.13
C ILE A 101 -3.03 -8.90 -8.53
N ARG A 102 -2.02 -9.22 -9.35
CA ARG A 102 -1.99 -8.80 -10.76
C ARG A 102 -3.23 -9.25 -11.52
N GLY A 103 -3.65 -10.51 -11.38
CA GLY A 103 -4.87 -10.99 -12.04
C GLY A 103 -6.14 -10.25 -11.59
N ILE A 104 -6.21 -9.80 -10.33
CA ILE A 104 -7.31 -8.96 -9.85
C ILE A 104 -7.23 -7.56 -10.47
N LEU A 105 -6.05 -6.96 -10.52
CA LEU A 105 -5.83 -5.63 -11.13
C LEU A 105 -6.17 -5.64 -12.64
N ASP A 106 -5.75 -6.68 -13.36
CA ASP A 106 -6.11 -6.88 -14.77
C ASP A 106 -7.64 -6.94 -14.94
N GLY A 107 -8.33 -7.65 -14.04
CA GLY A 107 -9.80 -7.72 -14.01
C GLY A 107 -10.50 -6.39 -13.71
N LEU A 108 -9.80 -5.45 -13.06
CA LEU A 108 -10.26 -4.08 -12.82
C LEU A 108 -9.84 -3.11 -13.93
N SER A 109 -9.21 -3.60 -15.00
CA SER A 109 -8.61 -2.77 -16.08
C SER A 109 -7.57 -1.77 -15.57
N LEU A 110 -6.80 -2.17 -14.56
CA LEU A 110 -5.69 -1.40 -14.00
C LEU A 110 -4.34 -1.95 -14.47
N GLU A 111 -3.39 -1.05 -14.73
CA GLU A 111 -2.03 -1.42 -15.14
C GLU A 111 -1.05 -1.43 -13.95
N VAL A 112 -0.08 -2.34 -14.00
CA VAL A 112 0.97 -2.45 -12.97
C VAL A 112 2.16 -1.59 -13.37
N ALA A 113 2.52 -0.64 -12.50
CA ALA A 113 3.70 0.19 -12.68
C ALA A 113 5.00 -0.65 -12.76
N THR A 114 5.82 -0.34 -13.74
CA THR A 114 7.21 -0.77 -13.84
C THR A 114 8.05 -0.14 -12.72
N PRO A 115 9.24 -0.69 -12.41
CA PRO A 115 10.15 -0.06 -11.46
C PRO A 115 10.56 1.37 -11.83
N SER A 116 10.58 1.73 -13.13
CA SER A 116 10.90 3.09 -13.57
C SER A 116 9.75 4.05 -13.28
N GLU A 117 8.51 3.68 -13.64
CA GLU A 117 7.32 4.47 -13.32
C GLU A 117 7.16 4.66 -11.80
N ALA A 118 7.36 3.59 -11.01
CA ALA A 118 7.31 3.69 -9.56
C ALA A 118 8.34 4.69 -9.00
N ARG A 119 9.54 4.79 -9.60
CA ARG A 119 10.54 5.79 -9.19
C ARG A 119 10.10 7.20 -9.53
N GLU A 120 9.51 7.41 -10.70
CA GLU A 120 9.00 8.71 -11.12
C GLU A 120 7.83 9.15 -10.22
N MET A 121 6.84 8.28 -10.03
CA MET A 121 5.68 8.49 -9.16
C MET A 121 6.09 8.90 -7.73
N LEU A 122 7.13 8.26 -7.20
CA LEU A 122 7.58 8.44 -5.81
C LEU A 122 8.79 9.40 -5.69
N ALA A 123 9.19 10.06 -6.77
CA ALA A 123 10.34 10.96 -6.83
C ALA A 123 11.63 10.34 -6.24
N LEU A 124 11.90 9.07 -6.55
CA LEU A 124 13.04 8.34 -6.00
C LEU A 124 14.34 8.71 -6.71
N LYS A 125 15.44 8.61 -5.96
CA LYS A 125 16.80 8.88 -6.48
C LYS A 125 17.27 7.89 -7.56
N GLY A 126 16.56 6.81 -7.88
CA GLY A 126 17.07 5.84 -8.86
C GLY A 126 18.05 4.82 -8.26
N GLY A 127 18.19 3.71 -8.98
CA GLY A 127 18.87 2.51 -8.49
C GLY A 127 20.40 2.60 -8.50
N ASP A 128 20.98 3.48 -9.32
CA ASP A 128 22.42 3.74 -9.43
C ASP A 128 22.95 4.66 -8.31
N ARG A 129 22.05 5.32 -7.57
CA ARG A 129 22.39 6.22 -6.45
C ARG A 129 22.23 5.56 -5.07
N VAL A 130 22.36 4.23 -5.01
CA VAL A 130 22.35 3.43 -3.77
C VAL A 130 23.75 2.87 -3.48
N ALA A 131 24.02 2.45 -2.24
CA ALA A 131 25.34 2.02 -1.78
C ALA A 131 25.43 0.49 -1.59
N PHE A 132 25.01 -0.27 -2.60
CA PHE A 132 25.11 -1.74 -2.68
C PHE A 132 25.10 -2.22 -4.13
#